data_AF-R1BS70-F1
#
_entry.id   AF-R1BS70-F1
#
_cell.length_a   1.000
_cell.length_b   1.000
_cell.length_c   1.000
_cell.angle_alpha   90.00
_cell.angle_beta   90.00
_cell.angle_gamma   90.00
#
_symmetry.space_group_name_H-M   'P 1'
#
loop_
_entity.id
_entity.type
_entity.pdbx_description
1 polymer ?
#
loop_
_entity_poly.entity_id
_entity_poly.type
_entity_poly.pdbx_seq_one_letter_code
_entity_poly.pdbx_strand_id
1 'polypeptide(L)'
;MYALADGQTAERADAEAARAINASAKSEWAEVVQAELEAARAWRIEGDGVRAAGALAKAVAAVDKMPYMEPPRWYYPPRQCLGYVLRASNATASLAAFTRDLHDFPENGWSLSGAADALDALGRGAEAEGHRERAAVAWQFADVWQPRPPPCPQLSA
;
A
#
# COMPACT_ATOMS: atom_id res chain seq x y z
N MET A 1 -40.48 -15.94 29.89
CA MET A 1 -39.41 -15.72 30.89
C MET A 1 -38.11 -15.99 30.16
N TYR A 2 -37.39 -14.95 29.71
CA TYR A 2 -36.10 -15.14 29.04
C TYR A 2 -35.07 -15.49 30.12
N ALA A 3 -34.50 -16.69 30.04
CA ALA A 3 -33.40 -17.08 30.92
C ALA A 3 -32.18 -16.25 30.52
N LEU A 4 -31.77 -15.32 31.38
CA LEU A 4 -30.48 -14.65 31.26
C LEU A 4 -29.41 -15.71 31.44
N ALA A 5 -28.50 -15.80 30.47
CA ALA A 5 -27.33 -16.69 30.56
C ALA A 5 -26.57 -16.41 31.87
N ASP A 6 -26.08 -17.46 32.53
CA ASP A 6 -25.31 -17.27 33.75
C ASP A 6 -24.00 -16.50 33.45
N GLY A 7 -23.47 -15.78 34.44
CA GLY A 7 -22.30 -14.93 34.23
C GLY A 7 -21.08 -15.68 33.69
N GLN A 8 -20.98 -16.99 33.98
CA GLN A 8 -19.87 -17.83 33.53
C GLN A 8 -19.96 -18.21 32.04
N THR A 9 -21.18 -18.37 31.51
CA THR A 9 -21.40 -18.62 30.07
C THR A 9 -21.17 -17.36 29.25
N ALA A 10 -21.53 -16.18 29.77
CA ALA A 10 -21.21 -14.90 29.14
C ALA A 10 -19.68 -14.65 29.10
N GLU A 11 -18.97 -14.82 30.21
CA GLU A 11 -17.51 -14.63 30.28
C GLU A 11 -16.74 -15.59 29.37
N ARG A 12 -17.20 -16.84 29.24
CA ARG A 12 -16.58 -17.81 28.33
C ARG A 12 -16.79 -17.43 26.88
N ALA A 13 -17.99 -16.98 26.52
CA ALA A 13 -18.28 -16.51 25.16
C ALA A 13 -17.44 -15.28 24.80
N ASP A 14 -17.30 -14.32 25.72
CA ASP A 14 -16.47 -13.14 25.53
C ASP A 14 -14.99 -13.50 25.39
N ALA A 15 -14.49 -14.44 26.20
CA ALA A 15 -13.11 -14.93 26.11
C ALA A 15 -12.85 -15.72 24.82
N GLU A 16 -13.83 -16.48 24.33
CA GLU A 16 -13.74 -17.21 23.06
C GLU A 16 -13.75 -16.25 21.87
N ALA A 17 -14.62 -15.24 21.89
CA ALA A 17 -14.64 -14.16 20.92
C ALA A 17 -13.31 -13.39 20.90
N ALA A 18 -12.77 -13.03 22.07
CA ALA A 18 -11.48 -12.35 22.19
C ALA A 18 -10.32 -13.21 21.66
N ARG A 19 -10.34 -14.54 21.87
CA ARG A 19 -9.33 -15.46 21.32
C ARG A 19 -9.44 -15.58 19.80
N ALA A 20 -10.65 -15.68 19.26
CA ALA A 20 -10.87 -15.73 17.81
C ALA A 20 -10.39 -14.44 17.14
N ILE A 21 -10.70 -13.27 17.74
CA ILE A 21 -10.23 -11.96 17.28
C ILE A 21 -8.69 -11.86 17.35
N ASN A 22 -8.06 -12.33 18.43
CA ASN A 22 -6.60 -12.30 18.54
C ASN A 22 -5.89 -13.29 17.60
N ALA A 23 -6.53 -14.42 17.27
CA ALA A 23 -6.01 -15.36 16.28
C ALA A 23 -6.10 -14.78 14.85
N SER A 24 -7.16 -14.04 14.52
CA SER A 24 -7.31 -13.37 13.22
C SER A 24 -6.49 -12.08 13.11
N ALA A 25 -6.34 -11.30 14.18
CA ALA A 25 -5.55 -10.07 14.17
C ALA A 25 -4.04 -10.31 13.99
N LYS A 26 -3.53 -11.47 14.44
CA LYS A 26 -2.14 -11.88 14.18
C LYS A 26 -1.85 -12.22 12.72
N SER A 27 -2.84 -12.53 11.89
CA SER A 27 -2.60 -12.97 10.51
C SER A 27 -2.53 -11.82 9.52
N GLU A 28 -3.46 -10.85 9.60
CA GLU A 28 -3.60 -9.81 8.56
C GLU A 28 -2.36 -8.92 8.44
N TRP A 29 -1.83 -8.46 9.56
CA TRP A 29 -0.62 -7.61 9.59
C TRP A 29 0.66 -8.38 9.28
N ALA A 30 0.74 -9.63 9.73
CA ALA A 30 1.90 -10.47 9.51
C ALA A 30 2.11 -10.71 8.01
N GLU A 31 1.03 -10.91 7.24
CA GLU A 31 1.10 -11.07 5.79
C GLU A 31 1.69 -9.82 5.12
N VAL A 32 1.21 -8.61 5.49
CA VAL A 32 1.74 -7.37 4.91
C VAL A 32 3.21 -7.19 5.28
N VAL A 33 3.57 -7.33 6.56
CA VAL A 33 4.96 -7.16 7.03
C VAL A 33 5.89 -8.15 6.35
N GLN A 34 5.49 -9.43 6.21
CA GLN A 34 6.30 -10.44 5.52
C GLN A 34 6.50 -10.08 4.06
N ALA A 35 5.44 -9.68 3.36
CA ALA A 35 5.51 -9.26 1.97
C ALA A 35 6.41 -8.03 1.77
N GLU A 36 6.34 -7.04 2.67
CA GLU A 36 7.19 -5.85 2.62
C GLU A 36 8.68 -6.17 2.88
N LEU A 37 8.97 -7.07 3.82
CA LEU A 37 10.34 -7.53 4.07
C LEU A 37 10.90 -8.34 2.89
N GLU A 38 10.10 -9.21 2.29
CA GLU A 38 10.47 -9.92 1.07
C GLU A 38 10.76 -8.94 -0.07
N ALA A 39 9.91 -7.93 -0.25
CA ALA A 39 10.08 -6.89 -1.25
C ALA A 39 11.38 -6.10 -1.03
N ALA A 40 11.64 -5.67 0.21
CA ALA A 40 12.83 -4.93 0.56
C ALA A 40 14.11 -5.75 0.30
N ARG A 41 14.12 -7.03 0.67
CA ARG A 41 15.27 -7.91 0.41
C ARG A 41 15.50 -8.12 -1.08
N ALA A 42 14.44 -8.43 -1.83
CA ALA A 42 14.50 -8.63 -3.27
C ALA A 42 15.01 -7.37 -3.98
N TRP A 43 14.48 -6.20 -3.62
CA TRP A 43 14.85 -4.93 -4.22
C TRP A 43 16.27 -4.48 -3.85
N ARG A 44 16.60 -4.43 -2.56
CA ARG A 44 17.83 -3.79 -2.07
C ARG A 44 19.05 -4.71 -2.08
N ILE A 45 18.85 -6.00 -1.84
CA ILE A 45 19.95 -6.95 -1.64
C ILE A 45 20.16 -7.79 -2.90
N GLU A 46 19.08 -8.24 -3.52
CA GLU A 46 19.16 -9.16 -4.66
C GLU A 46 19.11 -8.45 -6.02
N GLY A 47 18.60 -7.22 -6.07
CA GLY A 47 18.35 -6.51 -7.33
C GLY A 47 17.24 -7.12 -8.18
N ASP A 48 16.39 -7.96 -7.58
CA ASP A 48 15.30 -8.66 -8.27
C ASP A 48 14.00 -7.85 -8.18
N GLY A 49 13.84 -6.94 -9.14
CA GLY A 49 12.64 -6.10 -9.25
C GLY A 49 11.36 -6.90 -9.53
N VAL A 50 11.44 -8.05 -10.20
CA VAL A 50 10.27 -8.90 -10.50
C VAL A 50 9.78 -9.57 -9.21
N ARG A 51 10.69 -10.13 -8.42
CA ARG A 51 10.37 -10.70 -7.10
C ARG A 51 9.87 -9.62 -6.14
N ALA A 52 10.47 -8.43 -6.15
CA ALA A 52 10.01 -7.31 -5.35
C ALA A 52 8.57 -6.88 -5.71
N ALA A 53 8.26 -6.76 -7.00
CA ALA A 53 6.90 -6.46 -7.46
C ALA A 53 5.90 -7.55 -7.06
N GLY A 54 6.29 -8.83 -7.17
CA GLY A 54 5.47 -9.96 -6.75
C GLY A 54 5.17 -9.94 -5.25
N ALA A 55 6.16 -9.59 -4.42
CA ALA A 55 5.97 -9.45 -2.98
C ALA A 55 5.07 -8.26 -2.64
N LEU A 56 5.27 -7.08 -3.24
CA LEU A 56 4.41 -5.92 -3.04
C LEU A 56 2.97 -6.16 -3.51
N ALA A 57 2.76 -6.93 -4.57
CA ALA A 57 1.42 -7.33 -5.00
C ALA A 57 0.70 -8.17 -3.93
N LYS A 58 1.42 -9.02 -3.18
CA LYS A 58 0.86 -9.73 -2.02
C LYS A 58 0.51 -8.77 -0.89
N ALA A 59 1.38 -7.79 -0.59
CA ALA A 59 1.11 -6.77 0.42
C ALA A 59 -0.16 -5.98 0.09
N VAL A 60 -0.30 -5.55 -1.17
CA VAL A 60 -1.51 -4.88 -1.68
C VAL A 60 -2.74 -5.76 -1.50
N ALA A 61 -2.69 -7.02 -1.93
CA ALA A 61 -3.82 -7.93 -1.82
C ALA A 61 -4.22 -8.23 -0.37
N ALA A 62 -3.27 -8.22 0.57
CA ALA A 62 -3.53 -8.37 1.99
C ALA A 62 -4.21 -7.11 2.57
N VAL A 63 -3.71 -5.92 2.23
CA VAL A 63 -4.32 -4.65 2.66
C VAL A 63 -5.72 -4.46 2.08
N ASP A 64 -5.93 -4.79 0.80
CA ASP A 64 -7.24 -4.64 0.13
C ASP A 64 -8.35 -5.51 0.76
N LYS A 65 -7.97 -6.61 1.45
CA LYS A 65 -8.91 -7.47 2.17
C LYS A 65 -9.26 -6.94 3.55
N MET A 66 -8.45 -6.04 4.10
CA MET A 66 -8.67 -5.52 5.44
C MET A 66 -9.96 -4.69 5.46
N PRO A 67 -10.85 -4.89 6.44
CA PRO A 67 -12.02 -4.04 6.55
C PRO A 67 -11.60 -2.60 6.83
N TYR A 68 -12.33 -1.63 6.29
CA TYR A 68 -12.09 -0.23 6.61
C TYR A 68 -12.32 0.04 8.10
N MET A 69 -11.41 0.80 8.72
CA MET A 69 -11.54 1.35 10.06
C MET A 69 -10.73 2.65 10.14
N GLU A 70 -11.06 3.53 11.09
CA GLU A 70 -10.33 4.78 11.33
C GLU A 70 -9.56 4.70 12.66
N PRO A 71 -8.22 4.83 12.65
CA PRO A 71 -7.34 5.02 11.50
C PRO A 71 -7.23 3.75 10.61
N PRO A 72 -6.83 3.88 9.33
CA PRO A 72 -6.58 2.73 8.47
C PRO A 72 -5.68 1.73 9.19
N ARG A 73 -5.92 0.43 9.00
CA ARG A 73 -5.03 -0.60 9.55
C ARG A 73 -3.61 -0.31 9.06
N TRP A 74 -3.35 -0.43 7.77
CA TRP A 74 -2.02 -0.16 7.26
C TRP A 74 -1.78 1.36 7.03
N TYR A 75 -0.67 1.87 7.56
CA TYR A 75 -0.42 3.32 7.71
C TYR A 75 -0.04 4.07 6.42
N TYR A 76 0.28 3.37 5.34
CA TYR A 76 0.53 3.94 4.01
C TYR A 76 0.04 2.97 2.94
N PRO A 77 -0.28 3.38 1.71
CA PRO A 77 -0.73 2.43 0.69
C PRO A 77 0.45 1.65 0.09
N PRO A 78 0.53 0.31 0.18
CA PRO A 78 1.60 -0.47 -0.46
C PRO A 78 1.57 -0.40 -1.99
N ARG A 79 0.42 0.00 -2.56
CA ARG A 79 0.20 0.05 -4.00
C ARG A 79 1.09 1.11 -4.68
N GLN A 80 1.38 2.22 -4.01
CA GLN A 80 2.34 3.20 -4.52
C GLN A 80 3.76 2.60 -4.64
N CYS A 81 4.14 1.67 -3.75
CA CYS A 81 5.40 0.94 -3.84
C CYS A 81 5.43 0.01 -5.04
N LEU A 82 4.33 -0.72 -5.25
CA LEU A 82 4.20 -1.62 -6.39
C LEU A 82 4.37 -0.86 -7.71
N GLY A 83 3.68 0.28 -7.85
CA GLY A 83 3.85 1.16 -9.00
C GLY A 83 5.30 1.62 -9.18
N TYR A 84 5.96 2.01 -8.08
CA TYR A 84 7.36 2.46 -8.10
C TYR A 84 8.34 1.37 -8.55
N VAL A 85 8.17 0.12 -8.10
CA VAL A 85 9.05 -1.00 -8.49
C VAL A 85 8.80 -1.40 -9.95
N LEU A 86 7.57 -1.32 -10.43
CA LEU A 86 7.20 -1.68 -11.81
C LEU A 86 7.67 -0.67 -12.85
N ARG A 87 7.98 0.58 -12.47
CA ARG A 87 8.22 1.68 -13.43
C ARG A 87 9.32 1.40 -14.47
N ALA A 88 10.34 0.63 -14.10
CA ALA A 88 11.47 0.33 -14.97
C ALA A 88 11.24 -0.87 -15.91
N SER A 89 10.32 -1.77 -15.56
CA SER A 89 10.12 -3.04 -16.27
C SER A 89 8.77 -3.13 -16.98
N ASN A 90 7.74 -2.43 -16.48
CA ASN A 90 6.39 -2.47 -17.01
C ASN A 90 5.63 -1.17 -16.71
N ALA A 91 5.79 -0.17 -17.58
CA ALA A 91 5.15 1.13 -17.44
C ALA A 91 3.61 1.04 -17.43
N THR A 92 3.01 0.13 -18.20
CA THR A 92 1.55 -0.10 -18.21
C THR A 92 1.05 -0.58 -16.84
N ALA A 93 1.70 -1.58 -16.25
CA ALA A 93 1.33 -2.09 -14.93
C ALA A 93 1.63 -1.08 -13.81
N SER A 94 2.73 -0.33 -13.94
CA SER A 94 3.07 0.78 -13.05
C SER A 94 1.97 1.84 -13.03
N LEU A 95 1.53 2.30 -14.21
CA LEU A 95 0.42 3.24 -14.35
C LEU A 95 -0.88 2.69 -13.75
N ALA A 96 -1.20 1.42 -14.01
CA ALA A 96 -2.40 0.80 -13.45
C ALA A 96 -2.38 0.78 -11.91
N ALA A 97 -1.23 0.48 -11.30
CA ALA A 97 -1.05 0.52 -9.85
C ALA A 97 -1.28 1.94 -9.29
N PHE A 98 -0.66 2.96 -9.90
CA PHE A 98 -0.83 4.35 -9.46
C PHE A 98 -2.25 4.89 -9.70
N THR A 99 -2.87 4.59 -10.84
CA THR A 99 -4.26 4.99 -11.12
C THR A 99 -5.22 4.37 -10.12
N ARG A 100 -5.03 3.10 -9.76
CA ARG A 100 -5.84 2.46 -8.72
C ARG A 100 -5.56 3.07 -7.35
N ASP A 101 -4.32 3.42 -7.04
CA ASP A 101 -3.98 4.10 -5.79
C ASP A 101 -4.66 5.46 -5.70
N LEU A 102 -4.65 6.25 -6.78
CA LEU A 102 -5.28 7.56 -6.85
C LEU A 102 -6.81 7.53 -6.78
N HIS A 103 -7.42 6.39 -7.13
CA HIS A 103 -8.84 6.16 -6.88
C HIS A 103 -9.13 6.05 -5.39
N ASP A 104 -8.30 5.31 -4.65
CA ASP A 104 -8.50 5.05 -3.22
C ASP A 104 -7.96 6.21 -2.35
N PHE A 105 -6.90 6.88 -2.79
CA PHE A 105 -6.23 8.02 -2.15
C PHE A 105 -6.08 9.19 -3.14
N PRO A 106 -7.14 9.96 -3.39
CA PRO A 106 -7.08 11.13 -4.25
C PRO A 106 -6.00 12.11 -3.78
N GLU A 107 -5.29 12.69 -4.74
CA GLU A 107 -4.20 13.64 -4.49
C GLU A 107 -2.99 13.10 -3.71
N ASN A 108 -2.81 11.78 -3.65
CA ASN A 108 -1.56 11.21 -3.16
C ASN A 108 -0.39 11.67 -4.04
N GLY A 109 0.45 12.56 -3.51
CA GLY A 109 1.56 13.16 -4.25
C GLY A 109 2.59 12.15 -4.77
N TRP A 110 2.77 11.00 -4.10
CA TRP A 110 3.64 9.94 -4.60
C TRP A 110 3.06 9.30 -5.85
N SER A 111 1.80 8.92 -5.79
CA SER A 111 1.11 8.22 -6.87
C SER A 111 0.82 9.13 -8.06
N LEU A 112 0.54 10.43 -7.83
CA LEU A 112 0.39 11.40 -8.90
C LEU A 112 1.63 11.47 -9.78
N SER A 113 2.80 11.64 -9.16
CA SER A 113 4.00 11.75 -9.97
C SER A 113 4.48 10.41 -10.50
N GLY A 114 4.26 9.31 -9.76
CA GLY A 114 4.52 7.98 -10.30
C GLY A 114 3.68 7.69 -11.55
N ALA A 115 2.41 8.12 -11.56
CA ALA A 115 1.56 8.05 -12.74
C ALA A 115 2.09 8.91 -13.88
N ALA A 116 2.58 10.13 -13.60
CA ALA A 116 3.21 10.98 -14.61
C ALA A 116 4.45 10.30 -15.22
N ASP A 117 5.34 9.75 -14.40
CA ASP A 117 6.54 9.03 -14.85
C ASP A 117 6.16 7.82 -15.74
N ALA A 118 5.13 7.07 -15.34
CA ALA A 118 4.65 5.92 -16.10
C ALA A 118 3.99 6.33 -17.43
N LEU A 119 3.25 7.45 -17.45
CA LEU A 119 2.65 8.02 -18.67
C LEU A 119 3.72 8.51 -19.65
N ASP A 120 4.77 9.17 -19.16
CA ASP A 120 5.90 9.60 -19.98
C ASP A 120 6.60 8.39 -20.62
N ALA A 121 6.83 7.33 -19.85
CA ALA A 121 7.40 6.07 -20.35
C ALA A 121 6.52 5.39 -21.42
N LEU A 122 5.21 5.68 -21.42
CA LEU A 122 4.24 5.22 -22.43
C LEU A 122 4.07 6.21 -23.60
N GLY A 123 4.79 7.33 -23.63
CA GLY A 123 4.66 8.36 -24.66
C GLY A 123 3.39 9.21 -24.54
N ARG A 124 2.72 9.20 -23.38
CA ARG A 124 1.46 9.90 -23.10
C ARG A 124 1.69 11.21 -22.33
N GLY A 125 2.67 12.00 -22.76
CA GLY A 125 3.14 13.18 -22.02
C GLY A 125 2.09 14.26 -21.76
N ALA A 126 1.07 14.39 -22.62
CA ALA A 126 -0.04 15.32 -22.41
C ALA A 126 -0.89 14.95 -21.18
N GLU A 127 -1.13 13.66 -20.95
CA GLU A 127 -1.85 13.18 -19.77
C GLU A 127 -0.96 13.25 -18.52
N ALA A 128 0.35 13.02 -18.69
CA ALA A 128 1.31 13.16 -17.61
C ALA A 128 1.34 14.58 -17.01
N GLU A 129 1.11 15.61 -17.85
CA GLU A 129 1.10 17.00 -17.38
C GLU A 129 -0.02 17.27 -16.36
N GLY A 130 -1.23 16.77 -16.60
CA GLY A 130 -2.33 16.91 -15.63
C GLY A 130 -2.02 16.25 -14.28
N HIS A 131 -1.27 15.14 -14.28
CA HIS A 131 -0.80 14.51 -13.05
C HIS A 131 0.34 15.31 -12.38
N ARG A 132 1.22 15.95 -13.16
CA ARG A 132 2.30 16.81 -12.64
C ARG A 132 1.76 18.08 -11.98
N GLU A 133 0.79 18.74 -12.58
CA GLU A 133 0.14 19.92 -12.01
C GLU A 133 -0.48 19.60 -10.65
N ARG A 134 -1.24 18.50 -10.58
CA ARG A 134 -1.83 18.02 -9.32
C ARG A 134 -0.76 17.65 -8.31
N ALA A 135 0.32 17.00 -8.74
CA ALA A 135 1.42 16.64 -7.84
C ALA A 135 2.07 17.90 -7.25
N ALA A 136 2.24 18.95 -8.05
CA ALA A 136 2.82 20.20 -7.58
C ALA A 136 1.98 20.85 -6.48
N VAL A 137 0.65 20.80 -6.61
CA VAL A 137 -0.28 21.26 -5.57
C VAL A 137 -0.20 20.37 -4.32
N ALA A 138 -0.20 19.04 -4.50
CA ALA A 138 -0.13 18.08 -3.39
C ALA A 138 1.16 18.22 -2.56
N TRP A 139 2.27 18.58 -3.23
CA TRP A 139 3.58 18.75 -2.60
C TRP A 139 3.97 20.19 -2.27
N GLN A 140 3.06 21.18 -2.42
CA GLN A 140 3.42 22.60 -2.30
C GLN A 140 4.00 23.02 -0.93
N PHE A 141 3.72 22.26 0.13
CA PHE A 141 4.20 22.51 1.49
C PHE A 141 5.24 21.47 1.96
N ALA A 142 5.81 20.70 1.04
CA ALA A 142 6.74 19.64 1.38
C ALA A 142 8.13 20.20 1.72
N ASP A 143 8.70 19.73 2.83
CA ASP A 143 10.07 20.08 3.22
C ASP A 143 11.13 19.50 2.26
N VAL A 144 10.78 18.45 1.52
CA VAL A 144 11.66 17.79 0.53
C VAL A 144 10.99 17.79 -0.84
N TRP A 145 11.58 18.51 -1.79
CA TRP A 145 11.01 18.67 -3.12
C TRP A 145 11.73 17.82 -4.19
N GLN A 146 13.08 17.74 -4.22
CA GLN A 146 13.84 16.92 -5.18
C GLN A 146 15.28 16.51 -4.76
N PRO A 147 15.78 15.32 -5.18
CA PRO A 147 15.02 14.20 -5.75
C PRO A 147 14.13 13.58 -4.68
N ARG A 148 12.91 13.18 -5.06
CA ARG A 148 11.97 12.63 -4.09
C ARG A 148 12.42 11.22 -3.68
N PRO A 149 12.49 10.90 -2.37
CA PRO A 149 12.81 9.53 -1.93
C PRO A 149 11.81 8.53 -2.54
N PRO A 150 12.09 7.22 -2.60
CA PRO A 150 11.03 6.30 -3.01
C PRO A 150 9.84 6.44 -2.05
N PRO A 151 8.62 6.18 -2.52
CA PRO A 151 7.41 6.39 -1.71
C PRO A 151 7.30 5.44 -0.51
N CYS A 152 8.31 4.59 -0.33
CA CYS A 152 8.30 3.39 0.49
C CYS A 152 9.64 3.32 1.22
N PRO A 153 9.68 3.61 2.53
CA PRO A 153 10.91 3.69 3.31
C PRO A 153 11.78 2.44 3.20
N GLN A 154 11.14 1.26 3.09
CA GLN A 154 11.81 -0.02 2.95
C GLN A 154 12.57 -0.20 1.62
N LEU A 155 12.26 0.62 0.62
CA LEU A 155 12.93 0.63 -0.69
C LEU A 155 14.01 1.72 -0.80
N SER A 156 14.04 2.67 0.13
CA SER A 156 15.07 3.71 0.23
C SER A 156 16.45 3.10 0.49
N ALA A 157 17.52 3.73 -0.01
CA ALA A 157 18.91 3.36 0.26
C ALA A 157 19.33 3.73 1.70
#